data_AF-A0A9W8GMA4-F1
#
_entry.id   AF-A0A9W8GMA4-F1
#
_cell.length_a   1.000
_cell.length_b   1.000
_cell.length_c   1.000
_cell.angle_alpha   90.00
_cell.angle_beta   90.00
_cell.angle_gamma   90.00
#
_symmetry.space_group_name_H-M   'P 1'
#
loop_
_entity.id
_entity.type
_entity.pdbx_description
1 polymer ?
#
loop_
_entity_poly.entity_id
_entity_poly.type
_entity_poly.pdbx_seq_one_letter_code
_entity_poly.pdbx_strand_id
1 'polypeptide(L)'
;DQVQEHIAGKTGDLKFALYSGHDSTVAPLLAVLQASNKNMLWPPYASNILFELWKKSDGSRVVRVIYNGQVLKLQPEFEWCDLNACPLDTFYKHLDEYIPESIVAECAQ
;
A
#
# COMPACT_ATOMS: atom_id res chain seq x y z
N ASP A 1 13.76 4.35 0.39
CA ASP A 1 12.43 3.87 -0.05
C ASP A 1 12.64 3.02 -1.29
N GLN A 2 12.33 1.72 -1.20
CA GLN A 2 12.60 0.76 -2.27
C GLN A 2 11.92 1.10 -3.60
N VAL A 3 10.70 1.65 -3.56
CA VAL A 3 9.98 2.03 -4.79
C VAL A 3 10.67 3.20 -5.46
N GLN A 4 11.03 4.24 -4.70
CA GLN A 4 11.77 5.40 -5.22
C GLN A 4 13.17 5.03 -5.70
N GLU A 5 13.87 4.16 -4.97
CA GLU A 5 15.17 3.64 -5.40
C GLU A 5 15.05 2.82 -6.69
N HIS A 6 13.98 2.01 -6.84
CA HIS A 6 13.73 1.27 -8.07
C HIS A 6 13.48 2.20 -9.25
N ILE A 7 12.65 3.22 -9.04
CA ILE A 7 12.37 4.26 -10.03
C ILE A 7 13.65 5.00 -10.45
N ALA A 8 14.55 5.25 -9.50
CA ALA A 8 15.84 5.89 -9.74
C ALA A 8 16.91 4.94 -10.32
N GLY A 9 16.59 3.66 -10.56
CA GLY A 9 17.54 2.66 -11.08
C GLY A 9 18.60 2.22 -10.07
N LYS A 10 18.37 2.44 -8.77
CA LYS A 10 19.34 2.17 -7.70
C LYS A 10 19.20 0.79 -7.06
N THR A 11 18.12 0.06 -7.35
CA THR A 11 17.87 -1.28 -6.79
C THR A 11 18.41 -2.43 -7.66
N GLY A 12 19.16 -2.14 -8.73
CA GLY A 12 19.54 -3.13 -9.74
C GLY A 12 18.29 -3.83 -10.32
N ASP A 13 18.32 -5.17 -10.33
CA ASP A 13 17.26 -6.01 -10.92
C ASP A 13 16.14 -6.40 -9.93
N LEU A 14 16.00 -5.72 -8.79
CA LEU A 14 14.90 -6.01 -7.86
C LEU A 14 13.54 -5.75 -8.52
N LYS A 15 12.78 -6.80 -8.79
CA LYS A 15 11.40 -6.74 -9.35
C LYS A 15 10.33 -7.16 -8.37
N PHE A 16 10.71 -7.85 -7.30
CA PHE A 16 9.78 -8.44 -6.34
C PHE A 16 10.42 -8.46 -4.95
N ALA A 17 9.67 -7.98 -3.95
CA ALA A 17 10.02 -8.07 -2.55
C ALA A 17 8.86 -8.77 -1.82
N LEU A 18 9.18 -9.77 -1.01
CA LEU A 18 8.20 -10.53 -0.23
C LEU A 18 8.45 -10.29 1.26
N TYR A 19 7.41 -9.86 1.95
CA TYR A 19 7.40 -9.67 3.40
C TYR A 19 6.43 -10.68 4.02
N SER A 20 6.93 -11.51 4.91
CA SER A 20 6.10 -12.41 5.71
C SER A 20 5.83 -11.76 7.06
N GLY A 21 4.56 -11.73 7.46
CA GLY A 21 4.11 -11.10 8.70
C GLY A 21 2.87 -11.79 9.26
N HIS A 22 2.21 -11.11 10.20
CA HIS A 22 1.05 -11.62 10.90
C HIS A 22 -0.24 -10.90 10.46
N ASP A 23 -1.37 -11.37 10.94
CA ASP A 23 -2.63 -10.63 10.89
C ASP A 23 -2.49 -9.22 11.49
N SER A 24 -1.70 -9.09 12.57
CA SER A 24 -1.33 -7.82 13.20
C SER A 24 -0.41 -6.94 12.33
N THR A 25 0.10 -7.47 11.22
CA THR A 25 0.79 -6.68 10.18
C THR A 25 -0.17 -6.26 9.08
N VAL A 26 -1.02 -7.18 8.63
CA VAL A 26 -1.96 -6.96 7.51
C VAL A 26 -3.12 -6.04 7.91
N ALA A 27 -3.72 -6.25 9.08
CA ALA A 27 -4.88 -5.47 9.52
C ALA A 27 -4.60 -3.96 9.63
N PRO A 28 -3.49 -3.51 10.26
CA PRO A 28 -3.18 -2.08 10.28
C PRO A 28 -2.90 -1.48 8.90
N LEU A 29 -2.27 -2.22 7.98
CA LEU A 29 -2.05 -1.75 6.61
C LEU A 29 -3.39 -1.51 5.88
N LEU A 30 -4.34 -2.43 6.04
CA LEU A 30 -5.68 -2.27 5.46
C LEU A 30 -6.43 -1.09 6.08
N ALA A 31 -6.23 -0.84 7.38
CA ALA A 31 -6.81 0.30 8.07
C ALA A 31 -6.24 1.64 7.56
N VAL A 32 -4.92 1.77 7.44
CA VAL A 32 -4.26 2.96 6.88
C VAL A 32 -4.75 3.25 5.46
N LEU A 33 -4.94 2.20 4.65
CA LEU A 33 -5.45 2.35 3.29
C LEU A 33 -6.95 2.69 3.22
N GLN A 34 -7.68 2.72 4.34
CA GLN A 34 -9.13 2.92 4.39
C GLN A 34 -9.91 1.84 3.63
N ALA A 35 -9.49 0.58 3.77
CA ALA A 35 -10.13 -0.55 3.11
C ALA A 35 -11.59 -0.76 3.54
N SER A 36 -12.44 -1.17 2.59
CA SER A 36 -13.87 -1.38 2.79
C SER A 36 -14.16 -2.51 3.78
N ASN A 37 -15.11 -2.26 4.69
CA ASN A 37 -15.56 -3.22 5.70
C ASN A 37 -16.40 -4.38 5.14
N LYS A 38 -16.90 -4.30 3.89
CA LYS A 38 -17.81 -5.32 3.32
C LYS A 38 -17.25 -6.73 3.37
N ASN A 39 -15.92 -6.87 3.42
CA ASN A 39 -15.22 -8.15 3.52
C ASN A 39 -14.25 -8.26 4.71
N MET A 40 -14.18 -7.29 5.64
CA MET A 40 -13.09 -7.22 6.62
C MET A 40 -13.49 -7.60 8.05
N LEU A 41 -13.91 -8.85 8.20
CA LEU A 41 -13.58 -9.61 9.39
C LEU A 41 -12.07 -9.92 9.34
N TRP A 42 -11.39 -9.88 10.49
CA TRP A 42 -9.95 -10.13 10.73
C TRP A 42 -9.22 -10.92 9.62
N PRO A 43 -8.01 -10.51 9.17
CA PRO A 43 -7.34 -11.13 8.03
C PRO A 43 -7.33 -12.66 8.13
N PRO A 44 -7.96 -13.41 7.18
CA PRO A 44 -7.98 -14.86 7.22
C PRO A 44 -6.58 -15.46 7.01
N TYR A 45 -6.45 -16.76 7.25
CA TYR A 45 -5.22 -17.49 6.97
C TYR A 45 -4.71 -17.28 5.54
N ALA A 46 -3.39 -17.15 5.40
CA ALA A 46 -2.70 -16.87 4.14
C ALA A 46 -3.13 -15.57 3.45
N SER A 47 -3.68 -14.61 4.22
CA SER A 47 -3.96 -13.27 3.70
C SER A 47 -2.70 -12.62 3.14
N ASN A 48 -2.88 -11.93 2.02
CA ASN A 48 -1.82 -11.22 1.34
C ASN A 48 -2.33 -9.90 0.77
N ILE A 49 -1.44 -8.91 0.79
CA ILE A 49 -1.62 -7.64 0.12
C ILE A 49 -0.48 -7.48 -0.90
N LEU A 50 -0.84 -7.25 -2.15
CA LEU A 50 0.11 -6.98 -3.23
C LEU A 50 0.05 -5.50 -3.57
N PHE A 51 1.21 -4.88 -3.61
CA PHE A 51 1.40 -3.54 -4.17
C PHE A 51 2.18 -3.70 -5.48
N GLU A 52 1.55 -3.33 -6.59
CA GLU A 52 2.17 -3.41 -7.90
C GLU A 52 2.45 -2.01 -8.43
N LEU A 53 3.69 -1.76 -8.84
CA LEU A 53 4.09 -0.52 -9.49
C LEU A 53 4.03 -0.69 -11.02
N TRP A 54 3.24 0.15 -11.67
CA TRP A 54 3.08 0.15 -13.12
C TRP A 54 3.57 1.45 -13.73
N LYS A 55 4.17 1.37 -14.93
CA LYS A 55 4.45 2.52 -15.79
C LYS A 55 3.50 2.48 -16.98
N LYS A 56 2.70 3.53 -17.15
CA LYS A 56 1.78 3.70 -18.29
C LYS A 56 2.56 4.12 -19.55
N SER A 57 1.91 4.05 -20.70
CA SER A 57 2.49 4.42 -21.99
C SER A 57 2.90 5.89 -22.06
N ASP A 58 2.17 6.78 -21.37
CA ASP A 58 2.48 8.20 -21.23
C ASP A 58 3.66 8.48 -20.26
N GLY A 59 4.25 7.43 -19.68
CA GLY A 59 5.35 7.53 -18.73
C GLY A 59 4.94 7.78 -17.28
N SER A 60 3.66 8.06 -17.02
CA SER A 60 3.13 8.20 -15.66
C SER A 60 3.17 6.86 -14.91
N ARG A 61 3.20 6.95 -13.57
CA ARG A 61 3.27 5.76 -12.71
C ARG A 61 2.02 5.64 -11.86
N VAL A 62 1.56 4.41 -11.71
CA VAL A 62 0.42 4.08 -10.85
C VAL A 62 0.72 2.88 -9.98
N VAL A 63 0.04 2.81 -8.84
CA VAL A 63 0.03 1.68 -7.92
C VAL A 63 -1.30 0.95 -8.07
N ARG A 64 -1.25 -0.38 -8.19
CA ARG A 64 -2.40 -1.24 -8.01
C ARG A 64 -2.27 -1.99 -6.70
N VAL A 65 -3.35 -2.04 -5.91
CA VAL A 65 -3.40 -2.75 -4.63
C VAL A 65 -4.39 -3.89 -4.71
N ILE A 66 -3.93 -5.10 -4.41
CA ILE A 66 -4.74 -6.32 -4.44
C ILE A 66 -4.72 -6.94 -3.05
N TYR A 67 -5.90 -7.24 -2.50
CA TYR A 67 -6.05 -8.00 -1.26
C TYR A 67 -6.73 -9.33 -1.58
N ASN A 68 -6.07 -10.43 -1.25
CA ASN A 68 -6.59 -11.80 -1.45
C ASN A 68 -7.17 -12.04 -2.86
N GLY A 69 -6.43 -11.58 -3.89
CA GLY A 69 -6.78 -11.79 -5.29
C GLY A 69 -7.82 -10.82 -5.86
N GLN A 70 -8.30 -9.84 -5.08
CA GLN A 70 -9.23 -8.82 -5.54
C GLN A 70 -8.62 -7.43 -5.41
N VAL A 71 -8.89 -6.53 -6.37
CA VAL A 71 -8.51 -5.12 -6.23
C VAL A 71 -9.12 -4.57 -4.95
N LEU A 72 -8.28 -4.01 -4.09
CA LEU A 72 -8.70 -3.49 -2.80
C LEU A 72 -9.70 -2.34 -3.01
N LYS A 73 -10.86 -2.44 -2.37
CA LYS A 73 -11.89 -1.40 -2.39
C LYS A 73 -11.78 -0.55 -1.13
N LEU A 74 -11.94 0.75 -1.32
CA LEU A 74 -11.96 1.72 -0.24
C LEU A 74 -13.35 1.81 0.40
N GLN A 75 -13.40 2.32 1.62
CA GLN A 75 -14.65 2.73 2.25
C GLN A 75 -15.28 3.88 1.44
N PRO A 76 -16.61 3.85 1.18
CA PRO A 76 -17.28 4.91 0.41
C PRO A 76 -17.08 6.32 0.99
N GLU A 77 -16.94 6.43 2.31
CA GLU A 77 -16.72 7.70 3.01
C GLU A 77 -15.28 8.22 2.85
N PHE A 78 -14.35 7.35 2.43
CA PHE A 78 -12.91 7.61 2.36
C PHE A 78 -12.32 7.16 1.03
N GLU A 79 -13.00 7.46 -0.08
CA GLU A 79 -12.56 7.12 -1.43
C GLU A 79 -11.50 8.11 -1.95
N TRP A 80 -10.28 8.00 -1.41
CA TRP A 80 -9.17 8.89 -1.77
C TRP A 80 -8.47 8.51 -3.08
N CYS A 81 -8.68 7.29 -3.60
CA CYS A 81 -8.14 6.85 -4.89
C CYS A 81 -8.83 5.59 -5.45
N ASP A 82 -8.75 5.37 -6.77
CA ASP A 82 -9.01 4.05 -7.36
C ASP A 82 -7.74 3.18 -7.28
N LEU A 83 -7.73 2.23 -6.34
CA LEU A 83 -6.60 1.33 -6.12
C LEU A 83 -6.39 0.29 -7.24
N ASN A 84 -7.17 0.30 -8.32
CA ASN A 84 -6.81 -0.44 -9.53
C ASN A 84 -5.68 0.25 -10.33
N ALA A 85 -5.56 1.57 -10.24
CA ALA A 85 -4.59 2.36 -10.99
C ALA A 85 -4.34 3.73 -10.32
N CYS A 86 -4.00 3.72 -9.04
CA CYS A 86 -3.85 4.94 -8.26
C CYS A 86 -2.57 5.70 -8.66
N PRO A 87 -2.61 7.00 -9.01
CA PRO A 87 -1.40 7.76 -9.30
C PRO A 87 -0.39 7.65 -8.16
N LEU A 88 0.88 7.39 -8.48
CA LEU A 88 1.92 7.14 -7.48
C LEU A 88 2.06 8.30 -6.48
N ASP A 89 2.02 9.54 -6.96
CA ASP A 89 2.16 10.73 -6.12
C ASP A 89 0.95 10.89 -5.17
N THR A 90 -0.26 10.57 -5.64
CA THR A 90 -1.47 10.54 -4.81
C THR A 90 -1.36 9.48 -3.72
N PHE A 91 -0.82 8.31 -4.07
CA PHE A 91 -0.60 7.21 -3.13
C PHE A 91 0.37 7.60 -2.02
N TYR A 92 1.51 8.19 -2.36
CA TYR A 92 2.47 8.69 -1.36
C TYR A 92 1.88 9.78 -0.48
N LYS A 93 1.16 10.74 -1.08
CA LYS A 93 0.52 11.81 -0.31
C LYS A 93 -0.43 11.26 0.76
N HIS A 94 -1.17 10.20 0.46
CA HIS A 94 -2.02 9.52 1.45
C HIS A 94 -1.20 8.82 2.53
N LEU A 95 -0.12 8.11 2.16
CA LEU A 95 0.74 7.43 3.14
C LEU A 95 1.47 8.39 4.08
N ASP A 96 1.90 9.55 3.58
CA ASP A 96 2.63 10.55 4.35
C ASP A 96 1.80 11.11 5.53
N GLU A 97 0.47 10.99 5.50
CA GLU A 97 -0.41 11.34 6.63
C GLU A 97 -0.26 10.39 7.82
N TYR A 98 0.28 9.18 7.62
CA TYR A 98 0.37 8.12 8.62
C TYR A 98 1.80 7.67 8.92
N ILE A 99 2.77 8.06 8.09
CA ILE A 99 4.18 7.70 8.31
C ILE A 99 4.78 8.69 9.31
N PRO A 100 5.19 8.23 10.51
CA PRO A 100 5.77 9.11 11.52
C PRO A 100 7.14 9.62 11.10
N GLU A 101 7.45 10.89 11.37
CA GLU A 101 8.82 11.43 11.19
C GLU A 101 9.80 10.76 12.16
N SER A 102 9.33 10.47 13.38
CA SER A 102 10.11 9.80 14.42
C SER A 102 9.22 8.90 15.25
N ILE A 103 9.26 7.61 14.93
CA ILE A 103 8.53 6.59 15.69
C ILE A 103 8.91 6.57 17.17
N VAL A 104 10.17 6.87 17.51
CA VAL A 104 10.64 6.90 18.90
C VAL A 104 10.01 8.06 19.66
N ALA A 105 9.94 9.24 19.05
CA ALA A 105 9.35 10.41 19.69
C ALA A 105 7.83 10.27 19.87
N GLU A 106 7.13 9.73 18.87
CA GLU A 106 5.68 9.55 18.92
C GLU A 106 5.25 8.47 19.91
N CYS A 107 6.12 7.49 20.19
CA CYS A 107 5.87 6.44 21.19
C CYS A 107 6.44 6.74 22.57
N ALA A 108 7.17 7.85 22.77
CA ALA A 108 7.68 8.27 24.07
C ALA A 108 6.54 8.88 24.90
N GLN A 109 5.75 8.02 25.53
CA GLN A 109 4.75 8.38 26.54
C GLN A 109 5.31 8.30 27.95
#